data_AF-A0A7M5URM4-F1
#
_entry.id   AF-A0A7M5URM4-F1
#
_cell.length_a   1.000
_cell.length_b   1.000
_cell.length_c   1.000
_cell.angle_alpha   90.00
_cell.angle_beta   90.00
_cell.angle_gamma   90.00
#
_symmetry.space_group_name_H-M   'P 1'
#
loop_
_entity.id
_entity.type
_entity.pdbx_description
1 polymer ?
#
loop_
_entity_poly.entity_id
_entity_poly.type
_entity_poly.pdbx_seq_one_letter_code
_entity_poly.pdbx_strand_id
1 'polypeptide(L)'
;MDNHIILLSFLILCCYACYGNTQYIAKHDMTSSSYQQEFSKLHHKGYRLKQVSGYSTSQGYPRYAAIWVKNSRPNIAYKAKHGMSSKDYQEEFQKNRLLYRLVMIEGYLVKKDNKWEAHYAAIWHKKTSLGANQPAYKTHHKMSSRTYQTLFNKYKMQGYRLTWVSAYTIGKKSDYYAAIWEKRSGPTMITRHRMTSSQYQSYFNIYTRRGYHLTLVDGYQLDGSARYVAIWERIGGARSARHGLIEPNYQAAFDNQKYRGYNLNIVSGYLVGSTKRYAGIWINSGIWTTQNLNHIDSTVKDFLKENQIPGGSLAITRHGKLVFAQGYGNVNTGLDASPSHLWRIASISKPITGVAIMKLIEDGQIKLSDRVFGPNGILGNEYNNGEYSARELFITVLHLLEHTAGGTTWNNKGGDGSSDPMFQHTTFSHKQLIDWVLKTREPSHWPGSIYSYSNFGYCILGRIIEKVTGVTYSKYVRTKIMEPAKAEN
;
A
#
# COMPACT_ATOMS: atom_id res chain seq x y z
N MET A 1 45.40 -28.60 -14.95
CA MET A 1 44.17 -28.50 -15.75
C MET A 1 43.19 -27.72 -14.92
N ASP A 2 42.84 -26.56 -15.47
CA ASP A 2 42.31 -25.40 -14.78
C ASP A 2 40.89 -25.61 -14.26
N ASN A 3 40.65 -25.24 -13.01
CA ASN A 3 39.30 -24.95 -12.52
C ASN A 3 39.33 -23.53 -11.95
N HIS A 4 38.94 -22.60 -12.81
CA HIS A 4 38.82 -21.19 -12.51
C HIS A 4 37.81 -20.94 -11.39
N ILE A 5 38.31 -20.28 -10.36
CA ILE A 5 37.58 -19.47 -9.39
C ILE A 5 36.81 -18.40 -10.18
N ILE A 6 35.48 -18.44 -10.14
CA ILE A 6 34.63 -17.33 -10.59
C ILE A 6 34.08 -16.63 -9.34
N LEU A 7 34.80 -15.61 -8.89
CA LEU A 7 34.26 -14.58 -8.02
C LEU A 7 33.20 -13.79 -8.81
N LEU A 8 31.92 -14.05 -8.56
CA LEU A 8 30.83 -13.22 -9.04
C LEU A 8 30.67 -12.00 -8.13
N SER A 9 31.45 -10.96 -8.43
CA SER A 9 31.22 -9.60 -7.94
C SER A 9 29.87 -9.09 -8.48
N PHE A 10 28.88 -8.94 -7.58
CA PHE A 10 27.60 -8.31 -7.87
C PHE A 10 27.78 -6.80 -8.07
N LEU A 11 28.13 -6.39 -9.28
CA LEU A 11 27.90 -5.04 -9.75
C LEU A 11 26.42 -4.93 -10.15
N ILE A 12 25.59 -4.38 -9.26
CA ILE A 12 24.21 -4.00 -9.59
C ILE A 12 24.27 -2.77 -10.49
N LEU A 13 24.49 -2.99 -11.79
CA LEU A 13 24.17 -1.98 -12.80
C LEU A 13 22.64 -2.01 -12.99
N CYS A 14 21.95 -1.07 -12.36
CA CYS A 14 20.54 -0.80 -12.64
C CYS A 14 20.38 -0.31 -14.09
N CYS A 15 20.24 -1.24 -15.05
CA CYS A 15 19.71 -0.91 -16.36
C CYS A 15 18.21 -0.59 -16.22
N TYR A 16 17.93 0.70 -16.13
CA TYR A 16 16.61 1.30 -16.26
C TYR A 16 16.12 1.12 -17.71
N ALA A 17 15.30 0.09 -17.94
CA ALA A 17 14.38 0.11 -19.06
C ALA A 17 13.23 1.07 -18.71
N CYS A 18 13.33 2.29 -19.25
CA CYS A 18 12.31 3.34 -19.22
C CYS A 18 11.00 2.86 -19.86
N TYR A 19 9.95 2.69 -19.05
CA TYR A 19 8.57 2.79 -19.52
C TYR A 19 7.84 3.85 -18.70
N GLY A 20 7.66 5.03 -19.31
CA GLY A 20 6.53 5.97 -19.19
C GLY A 20 6.01 6.47 -17.83
N ASN A 21 6.50 6.00 -16.69
CA ASN A 21 5.91 6.36 -15.40
C ASN A 21 6.39 7.75 -14.95
N THR A 22 5.47 8.72 -14.94
CA THR A 22 5.69 9.97 -14.22
C THR A 22 5.97 9.62 -12.76
N GLN A 23 7.20 9.80 -12.29
CA GLN A 23 7.54 9.58 -10.88
C GLN A 23 6.69 10.53 -10.02
N TYR A 24 5.90 9.99 -9.12
CA TYR A 24 5.07 10.78 -8.20
C TYR A 24 5.29 10.30 -6.77
N ILE A 25 5.03 11.21 -5.82
CA ILE A 25 5.01 10.93 -4.39
C ILE A 25 3.68 11.45 -3.88
N ALA A 26 2.98 10.65 -3.08
CA ALA A 26 1.77 11.08 -2.41
C ALA A 26 1.86 10.75 -0.93
N LYS A 27 1.38 11.66 -0.09
CA LYS A 27 1.29 11.48 1.36
C LYS A 27 -0.05 12.02 1.84
N HIS A 28 -0.55 11.45 2.94
CA HIS A 28 -1.77 11.89 3.62
C HIS A 28 -1.53 12.02 5.12
N ASP A 29 -2.51 12.59 5.83
CA ASP A 29 -2.49 12.84 7.27
C ASP A 29 -1.28 13.63 7.81
N MET A 30 -0.68 14.47 6.98
CA MET A 30 0.44 15.32 7.40
C MET A 30 -0.06 16.48 8.27
N THR A 31 0.64 16.75 9.36
CA THR A 31 0.49 18.01 10.12
C THR A 31 1.00 19.19 9.28
N SER A 32 0.72 20.44 9.68
CA SER A 32 1.31 21.62 9.01
C SER A 32 2.83 21.57 8.95
N SER A 33 3.51 21.15 10.03
CA SER A 33 4.97 21.10 10.07
C SER A 33 5.53 19.99 9.19
N SER A 34 4.98 18.77 9.30
CA SER A 34 5.44 17.64 8.48
C SER A 34 5.13 17.82 6.99
N TYR A 35 4.01 18.49 6.65
CA TYR A 35 3.73 18.91 5.28
C TYR A 35 4.80 19.88 4.77
N GLN A 36 5.15 20.93 5.54
CA GLN A 36 6.12 21.93 5.10
C GLN A 36 7.53 21.34 4.96
N GLN A 37 7.92 20.44 5.87
CA GLN A 37 9.18 19.69 5.78
C GLN A 37 9.22 18.82 4.52
N GLU A 38 8.15 18.06 4.25
CA GLU A 38 8.10 17.20 3.06
C GLU A 38 8.05 18.02 1.77
N PHE A 39 7.27 19.11 1.73
CA PHE A 39 7.22 20.03 0.61
C PHE A 39 8.62 20.55 0.26
N SER A 40 9.36 21.02 1.27
CA SER A 40 10.71 21.53 1.10
C SER A 40 11.66 20.43 0.62
N LYS A 41 11.65 19.27 1.25
CA LYS A 41 12.46 18.11 0.87
C LYS A 41 12.21 17.67 -0.58
N LEU A 42 10.96 17.58 -1.00
CA LEU A 42 10.60 17.14 -2.35
C LEU A 42 10.92 18.20 -3.40
N HIS A 43 10.77 19.48 -3.06
CA HIS A 43 11.18 20.58 -3.93
C HIS A 43 12.68 20.50 -4.26
N HIS A 44 13.54 20.31 -3.26
CA HIS A 44 14.99 20.12 -3.46
C HIS A 44 15.31 18.87 -4.30
N LYS A 45 14.45 17.85 -4.29
CA LYS A 45 14.57 16.64 -5.12
C LYS A 45 13.99 16.80 -6.54
N GLY A 46 13.58 18.01 -6.94
CA GLY A 46 13.04 18.29 -8.28
C GLY A 46 11.58 17.86 -8.49
N TYR A 47 10.82 17.68 -7.41
CA TYR A 47 9.38 17.45 -7.48
C TYR A 47 8.63 18.77 -7.34
N ARG A 48 7.51 18.90 -8.07
CA ARG A 48 6.53 19.98 -7.87
C ARG A 48 5.27 19.46 -7.21
N LEU A 49 4.66 20.30 -6.38
CA LEU A 49 3.33 20.04 -5.87
C LEU A 49 2.32 20.10 -7.02
N LYS A 50 1.55 19.03 -7.20
CA LYS A 50 0.45 18.93 -8.17
C LYS A 50 -0.90 19.22 -7.52
N GLN A 51 -1.09 18.72 -6.31
CA GLN A 51 -2.32 18.91 -5.54
C GLN A 51 -2.00 18.88 -4.04
N VAL A 52 -2.74 19.67 -3.27
CA VAL A 52 -2.87 19.54 -1.82
C VAL A 52 -4.37 19.51 -1.47
N SER A 53 -4.79 18.71 -0.51
CA SER A 53 -6.13 18.72 0.07
C SER A 53 -5.95 18.95 1.57
N GLY A 54 -6.63 19.96 2.08
CA GLY A 54 -6.59 20.36 3.47
C GLY A 54 -7.86 19.89 4.17
N TYR A 55 -7.72 19.43 5.41
CA TYR A 55 -8.84 19.05 6.26
C TYR A 55 -8.44 19.23 7.73
N SER A 56 -9.33 18.87 8.65
CA SER A 56 -9.10 19.01 10.08
C SER A 56 -9.31 17.70 10.83
N THR A 57 -8.64 17.57 11.97
CA THR A 57 -9.02 16.60 12.99
C THR A 57 -10.33 17.03 13.68
N SER A 58 -10.92 16.16 14.50
CA SER A 58 -12.10 16.53 15.31
C SER A 58 -11.85 17.66 16.30
N GLN A 59 -10.60 17.85 16.73
CA GLN A 59 -10.16 18.98 17.55
C GLN A 59 -9.94 20.26 16.74
N GLY A 60 -9.95 20.17 15.40
CA GLY A 60 -9.79 21.29 14.48
C GLY A 60 -8.35 21.63 14.14
N TYR A 61 -7.41 20.70 14.36
CA TYR A 61 -6.04 20.84 13.89
C TYR A 61 -5.95 20.51 12.40
N PRO A 62 -5.28 21.35 11.59
CA PRO A 62 -5.15 21.09 10.16
C PRO A 62 -4.34 19.82 9.86
N ARG A 63 -4.77 19.14 8.80
CA ARG A 63 -4.12 17.98 8.18
C ARG A 63 -4.09 18.17 6.67
N TYR A 64 -3.11 17.56 6.02
CA TYR A 64 -2.89 17.69 4.58
C TYR A 64 -2.66 16.32 3.93
N ALA A 65 -3.32 16.11 2.80
CA ALA A 65 -2.95 15.11 1.81
C ALA A 65 -2.43 15.82 0.57
N ALA A 66 -1.38 15.31 -0.07
CA ALA A 66 -0.78 15.98 -1.20
C ALA A 66 -0.12 15.01 -2.17
N ILE A 67 -0.06 15.45 -3.43
CA ILE A 67 0.53 14.73 -4.55
C ILE A 67 1.61 15.62 -5.16
N TRP A 68 2.81 15.09 -5.25
CA TRP A 68 3.95 15.69 -5.92
C TRP A 68 4.31 14.87 -7.14
N VAL A 69 4.74 15.53 -8.21
CA VAL A 69 5.19 14.87 -9.45
C VAL A 69 6.58 15.37 -9.81
N LYS A 70 7.43 14.46 -10.29
CA LYS A 70 8.77 14.79 -10.75
C LYS A 70 8.67 15.55 -12.07
N ASN A 71 9.39 16.66 -12.19
CA ASN A 71 9.38 17.46 -13.41
C ASN A 71 10.04 16.67 -14.55
N SER A 72 9.30 16.40 -15.63
CA SER A 72 9.83 15.69 -16.81
C SER A 72 9.93 16.54 -18.09
N ARG A 73 9.47 17.80 -18.10
CA ARG A 73 9.59 18.83 -19.17
C ARG A 73 9.51 20.25 -18.54
N PRO A 74 9.88 21.37 -19.23
CA PRO A 74 10.58 22.52 -18.63
C PRO A 74 9.93 23.02 -17.34
N ASN A 75 10.76 23.31 -16.34
CA ASN A 75 10.36 23.69 -14.98
C ASN A 75 9.18 24.66 -14.99
N ILE A 76 7.99 24.15 -14.64
CA ILE A 76 6.84 25.01 -14.37
C ILE A 76 7.14 25.72 -13.04
N ALA A 77 7.64 26.95 -13.14
CA ALA A 77 7.81 27.79 -11.98
C ALA A 77 6.44 27.99 -11.31
N TYR A 78 6.34 27.67 -10.03
CA TYR A 78 5.08 27.72 -9.29
C TYR A 78 5.28 28.29 -7.88
N LYS A 79 4.17 28.72 -7.30
CA LYS A 79 4.05 29.04 -5.87
C LYS A 79 2.96 28.18 -5.28
N ALA A 80 3.13 27.74 -4.05
CA ALA A 80 2.09 27.07 -3.28
C ALA A 80 2.11 27.58 -1.85
N LYS A 81 0.95 27.75 -1.25
CA LYS A 81 0.79 28.18 0.14
C LYS A 81 -0.40 27.44 0.75
N HIS A 82 -0.31 27.13 2.04
CA HIS A 82 -1.34 26.42 2.79
C HIS A 82 -1.59 27.14 4.12
N GLY A 83 -2.65 26.76 4.84
CA GLY A 83 -2.94 27.32 6.18
C GLY A 83 -3.44 28.77 6.17
N MET A 84 -3.72 29.36 5.01
CA MET A 84 -4.09 30.78 4.91
C MET A 84 -5.49 31.02 5.44
N SER A 85 -5.70 32.02 6.30
CA SER A 85 -7.06 32.48 6.61
C SER A 85 -7.75 33.03 5.34
N SER A 86 -9.06 33.30 5.41
CA SER A 86 -9.77 33.95 4.30
C SER A 86 -9.14 35.29 3.88
N LYS A 87 -8.63 36.07 4.85
CA LYS A 87 -7.96 37.35 4.61
C LYS A 87 -6.60 37.12 3.95
N ASP A 88 -5.76 36.24 4.52
CA ASP A 88 -4.41 35.98 4.02
C ASP A 88 -4.44 35.41 2.60
N TYR A 89 -5.41 34.53 2.30
CA TYR A 89 -5.60 34.01 0.95
C TYR A 89 -5.94 35.15 -0.03
N GLN A 90 -6.83 36.06 0.37
CA GLN A 90 -7.24 37.16 -0.49
C GLN A 90 -6.06 38.10 -0.80
N GLU A 91 -5.24 38.41 0.20
CA GLU A 91 -4.01 39.21 0.03
C GLU A 91 -2.99 38.49 -0.86
N GLU A 92 -2.73 37.20 -0.61
CA GLU A 92 -1.81 36.38 -1.42
C GLU A 92 -2.29 36.26 -2.88
N PHE A 93 -3.60 36.14 -3.10
CA PHE A 93 -4.18 36.13 -4.44
C PHE A 93 -3.93 37.46 -5.16
N GLN A 94 -4.19 38.60 -4.51
CA GLN A 94 -3.96 39.92 -5.10
C GLN A 94 -2.48 40.14 -5.43
N LYS A 95 -1.57 39.69 -4.57
CA LYS A 95 -0.12 39.74 -4.80
C LYS A 95 0.32 38.94 -6.03
N ASN A 96 -0.26 37.77 -6.25
CA ASN A 96 0.20 36.84 -7.29
C ASN A 96 -0.53 37.00 -8.64
N ARG A 97 -1.74 37.58 -8.71
CA ARG A 97 -2.61 37.56 -9.90
C ARG A 97 -2.00 38.15 -11.18
N LEU A 98 -1.02 39.06 -11.07
CA LEU A 98 -0.37 39.68 -12.22
C LEU A 98 0.60 38.72 -12.90
N LEU A 99 1.50 38.08 -12.15
CA LEU A 99 2.58 37.22 -12.67
C LEU A 99 2.23 35.72 -12.69
N TYR A 100 1.29 35.31 -11.85
CA TYR A 100 0.92 33.92 -11.68
C TYR A 100 -0.57 33.69 -11.95
N ARG A 101 -0.89 32.46 -12.33
CA ARG A 101 -2.24 31.96 -12.56
C ARG A 101 -2.58 30.95 -11.47
N LEU A 102 -3.71 31.15 -10.79
CA LEU A 102 -4.26 30.16 -9.86
C LEU A 102 -4.71 28.93 -10.64
N VAL A 103 -4.23 27.75 -10.24
CA VAL A 103 -4.58 26.47 -10.90
C VAL A 103 -5.31 25.51 -9.96
N MET A 104 -5.26 25.77 -8.66
CA MET A 104 -5.88 24.95 -7.65
C MET A 104 -6.14 25.78 -6.39
N ILE A 105 -7.31 25.56 -5.78
CA ILE A 105 -7.69 26.14 -4.49
C ILE A 105 -8.49 25.11 -3.69
N GLU A 106 -8.06 24.85 -2.46
CA GLU A 106 -8.79 24.05 -1.48
C GLU A 106 -9.29 24.96 -0.37
N GLY A 107 -10.56 24.81 0.01
CA GLY A 107 -11.08 25.38 1.24
C GLY A 107 -11.29 24.29 2.29
N TYR A 108 -10.93 24.58 3.54
CA TYR A 108 -11.12 23.66 4.66
C TYR A 108 -11.29 24.41 5.97
N LEU A 109 -11.69 23.71 7.02
CA LEU A 109 -11.85 24.31 8.34
C LEU A 109 -10.60 24.14 9.20
N VAL A 110 -10.36 25.12 10.06
CA VAL A 110 -9.44 25.05 11.20
C VAL A 110 -10.17 25.62 12.42
N LYS A 111 -9.92 25.07 13.61
CA LYS A 111 -10.46 25.61 14.86
C LYS A 111 -9.40 26.48 15.52
N LYS A 112 -9.70 27.77 15.70
CA LYS A 112 -8.85 28.75 16.37
C LYS A 112 -9.67 29.47 17.43
N ASP A 113 -9.16 29.60 18.65
CA ASP A 113 -9.85 30.27 19.77
C ASP A 113 -11.30 29.78 19.96
N ASN A 114 -11.47 28.46 19.88
CA ASN A 114 -12.75 27.74 19.91
C ASN A 114 -13.75 28.05 18.77
N LYS A 115 -13.36 28.82 17.77
CA LYS A 115 -14.17 29.15 16.59
C LYS A 115 -13.67 28.42 15.36
N TRP A 116 -14.60 27.92 14.55
CA TRP A 116 -14.28 27.28 13.28
C TRP A 116 -14.19 28.34 12.18
N GLU A 117 -13.04 28.39 11.52
CA GLU A 117 -12.74 29.37 10.48
C GLU A 117 -12.36 28.68 9.18
N ALA A 118 -12.69 29.33 8.05
CA ALA A 118 -12.29 28.86 6.73
C ALA A 118 -10.84 29.24 6.44
N HIS A 119 -10.05 28.23 6.12
CA HIS A 119 -8.67 28.34 5.67
C HIS A 119 -8.54 27.79 4.25
N TYR A 120 -7.46 28.17 3.57
CA TYR A 120 -7.20 27.82 2.19
C TYR A 120 -5.78 27.32 1.97
N ALA A 121 -5.68 26.39 1.00
CA ALA A 121 -4.43 26.03 0.35
C ALA A 121 -4.59 26.27 -1.15
N ALA A 122 -3.55 26.76 -1.80
CA ALA A 122 -3.62 27.13 -3.21
C ALA A 122 -2.28 26.94 -3.92
N ILE A 123 -2.37 26.68 -5.22
CA ILE A 123 -1.23 26.51 -6.12
C ILE A 123 -1.39 27.50 -7.28
N TRP A 124 -0.32 28.21 -7.57
CA TRP A 124 -0.23 29.14 -8.69
C TRP A 124 0.94 28.79 -9.60
N HIS A 125 0.72 28.75 -10.91
CA HIS A 125 1.77 28.60 -11.90
C HIS A 125 2.18 29.96 -12.48
N LYS A 126 3.47 30.18 -12.71
CA LYS A 126 3.98 31.42 -13.33
C LYS A 126 3.48 31.48 -14.77
N LYS A 127 2.86 32.59 -15.18
CA LYS A 127 2.23 32.72 -16.50
C LYS A 127 3.22 32.48 -17.65
N THR A 128 4.46 32.95 -17.49
CA THR A 128 5.55 32.74 -18.46
C THR A 128 5.87 31.26 -18.69
N SER A 129 5.58 30.38 -17.72
CA SER A 129 5.80 28.93 -17.85
C SER A 129 4.63 28.18 -18.52
N LEU A 130 3.49 28.85 -18.78
CA LEU A 130 2.30 28.20 -19.31
C LEU A 130 2.11 28.38 -20.83
N GLY A 131 2.89 29.27 -21.47
CA GLY A 131 2.76 29.64 -22.89
C GLY A 131 1.88 30.89 -23.10
N ALA A 132 2.04 31.54 -24.26
CA ALA A 132 1.47 32.87 -24.53
C ALA A 132 -0.08 32.92 -24.51
N ASN A 133 -0.75 31.85 -24.93
CA ASN A 133 -2.21 31.83 -25.09
C ASN A 133 -2.93 31.12 -23.92
N GLN A 134 -2.90 31.73 -22.75
CA GLN A 134 -3.66 31.22 -21.59
C GLN A 134 -5.15 31.53 -21.71
N PRO A 135 -6.06 30.56 -21.46
CA PRO A 135 -7.48 30.84 -21.47
C PRO A 135 -7.86 31.80 -20.34
N ALA A 136 -8.78 32.72 -20.61
CA ALA A 136 -9.36 33.57 -19.57
C ALA A 136 -9.94 32.69 -18.45
N TYR A 137 -9.87 33.15 -17.19
CA TYR A 137 -10.40 32.39 -16.06
C TYR A 137 -11.17 33.27 -15.07
N LYS A 138 -12.08 32.64 -14.34
CA LYS A 138 -12.81 33.21 -13.21
C LYS A 138 -12.58 32.33 -12.00
N THR A 139 -12.41 32.94 -10.84
CA THR A 139 -12.27 32.20 -9.58
C THR A 139 -12.99 32.94 -8.47
N HIS A 140 -13.58 32.15 -7.58
CA HIS A 140 -14.32 32.62 -6.41
C HIS A 140 -14.09 31.65 -5.26
N HIS A 141 -14.14 32.15 -4.05
CA HIS A 141 -14.06 31.37 -2.80
C HIS A 141 -15.17 31.81 -1.86
N LYS A 142 -15.45 31.02 -0.82
CA LYS A 142 -16.48 31.31 0.18
C LYS A 142 -17.87 31.53 -0.43
N MET A 143 -18.18 30.86 -1.54
CA MET A 143 -19.50 30.93 -2.17
C MET A 143 -20.46 30.03 -1.41
N SER A 144 -21.63 30.54 -1.00
CA SER A 144 -22.73 29.67 -0.56
C SER A 144 -23.14 28.70 -1.68
N SER A 145 -23.80 27.59 -1.35
CA SER A 145 -24.35 26.67 -2.37
C SER A 145 -25.22 27.37 -3.42
N ARG A 146 -26.01 28.38 -3.02
CA ARG A 146 -26.84 29.17 -3.96
C ARG A 146 -25.97 30.02 -4.88
N THR A 147 -25.03 30.77 -4.31
CA THR A 147 -24.09 31.62 -5.05
C THR A 147 -23.26 30.81 -6.05
N TYR A 148 -22.76 29.64 -5.63
CA TYR A 148 -22.02 28.72 -6.49
C TYR A 148 -22.87 28.28 -7.69
N GLN A 149 -24.12 27.86 -7.46
CA GLN A 149 -25.00 27.41 -8.55
C GLN A 149 -25.33 28.55 -9.53
N THR A 150 -25.58 29.77 -9.03
CA THR A 150 -25.80 30.96 -9.86
C THR A 150 -24.58 31.27 -10.74
N LEU A 151 -23.38 31.29 -10.16
CA LEU A 151 -22.14 31.56 -10.89
C LEU A 151 -21.81 30.45 -11.88
N PHE A 152 -22.04 29.18 -11.52
CA PHE A 152 -21.86 28.05 -12.42
C PHE A 152 -22.73 28.21 -13.68
N ASN A 153 -24.03 28.50 -13.51
CA ASN A 153 -24.94 28.70 -14.64
C ASN A 153 -24.53 29.90 -15.50
N LYS A 154 -24.20 31.04 -14.88
CA LYS A 154 -23.70 32.23 -15.57
C LYS A 154 -22.47 31.93 -16.41
N TYR A 155 -21.46 31.30 -15.82
CA TYR A 155 -20.20 31.03 -16.50
C TYR A 155 -20.32 29.97 -17.59
N LYS A 156 -21.16 28.95 -17.39
CA LYS A 156 -21.50 28.00 -18.45
C LYS A 156 -22.10 28.69 -19.68
N MET A 157 -23.04 29.62 -19.50
CA MET A 157 -23.62 30.40 -20.62
C MET A 157 -22.59 31.30 -21.31
N GLN A 158 -21.56 31.76 -20.57
CA GLN A 158 -20.47 32.57 -21.11
C GLN A 158 -19.35 31.75 -21.77
N GLY A 159 -19.52 30.44 -21.93
CA GLY A 159 -18.54 29.53 -22.54
C GLY A 159 -17.36 29.18 -21.63
N TYR A 160 -17.47 29.42 -20.33
CA TYR A 160 -16.50 28.94 -19.35
C TYR A 160 -16.89 27.54 -18.86
N ARG A 161 -15.89 26.73 -18.55
CA ARG A 161 -16.06 25.40 -17.96
C ARG A 161 -15.38 25.33 -16.60
N LEU A 162 -16.00 24.60 -15.68
CA LEU A 162 -15.43 24.32 -14.36
C LEU A 162 -14.19 23.42 -14.51
N THR A 163 -13.09 23.77 -13.87
CA THR A 163 -11.82 23.04 -13.94
C THR A 163 -11.28 22.63 -12.57
N TRP A 164 -11.67 23.36 -11.53
CA TRP A 164 -11.40 23.02 -10.14
C TRP A 164 -12.58 23.43 -9.28
N VAL A 165 -12.94 22.60 -8.30
CA VAL A 165 -13.91 22.94 -7.26
C VAL A 165 -13.54 22.21 -5.97
N SER A 166 -13.59 22.92 -4.87
CA SER A 166 -13.48 22.40 -3.51
C SER A 166 -14.73 22.81 -2.73
N ALA A 167 -15.20 21.93 -1.84
CA ALA A 167 -16.35 22.15 -1.00
C ALA A 167 -15.99 21.90 0.47
N TYR A 168 -16.52 22.75 1.36
CA TYR A 168 -16.27 22.66 2.79
C TYR A 168 -17.44 23.27 3.55
N THR A 169 -17.57 22.99 4.84
CA THR A 169 -18.68 23.48 5.66
C THR A 169 -18.15 24.44 6.68
N ILE A 170 -18.85 25.56 6.93
CA ILE A 170 -18.60 26.41 8.10
C ILE A 170 -19.81 26.24 9.03
N GLY A 171 -19.56 25.80 10.26
CA GLY A 171 -20.63 25.37 11.17
C GLY A 171 -21.18 23.98 10.81
N LYS A 172 -22.45 23.71 11.11
CA LYS A 172 -23.07 22.39 10.86
C LYS A 172 -23.84 22.29 9.54
N LYS A 173 -24.49 23.37 9.08
CA LYS A 173 -25.51 23.31 8.01
C LYS A 173 -25.20 24.15 6.77
N SER A 174 -24.10 24.90 6.76
CA SER A 174 -23.75 25.81 5.67
C SER A 174 -22.50 25.33 4.95
N ASP A 175 -22.68 24.87 3.71
CA ASP A 175 -21.62 24.51 2.80
C ASP A 175 -21.21 25.68 1.90
N TYR A 176 -19.91 25.74 1.67
CA TYR A 176 -19.22 26.76 0.90
C TYR A 176 -18.34 26.12 -0.16
N TYR A 177 -18.10 26.87 -1.23
CA TYR A 177 -17.37 26.40 -2.39
C TYR A 177 -16.26 27.37 -2.76
N ALA A 178 -15.14 26.82 -3.21
CA ALA A 178 -14.06 27.52 -3.90
C ALA A 178 -13.85 26.89 -5.27
N ALA A 179 -13.79 27.68 -6.34
CA ALA A 179 -13.77 27.12 -7.68
C ALA A 179 -13.02 27.98 -8.71
N ILE A 180 -12.62 27.33 -9.80
CA ILE A 180 -11.92 27.90 -10.94
C ILE A 180 -12.64 27.47 -12.22
N TRP A 181 -13.03 28.46 -13.03
CA TRP A 181 -13.61 28.27 -14.35
C TRP A 181 -12.68 28.83 -15.42
N GLU A 182 -12.48 28.10 -16.51
CA GLU A 182 -11.64 28.52 -17.63
C GLU A 182 -12.46 28.63 -18.92
N LYS A 183 -12.23 29.68 -19.70
CA LYS A 183 -12.83 29.88 -21.03
C LYS A 183 -12.01 29.10 -22.05
N ARG A 184 -12.23 27.80 -22.11
CA ARG A 184 -11.55 26.88 -23.02
C ARG A 184 -12.50 25.76 -23.48
N SER A 185 -12.23 25.22 -24.66
CA SER A 185 -12.89 24.01 -25.15
C SER A 185 -12.42 22.78 -24.38
N GLY A 186 -13.09 21.65 -24.62
CA GLY A 186 -12.61 20.33 -24.23
C GLY A 186 -13.75 19.32 -24.11
N PRO A 187 -13.49 18.18 -23.46
CA PRO A 187 -14.44 17.07 -23.42
C PRO A 187 -15.78 17.46 -22.81
N THR A 188 -16.84 16.78 -23.25
CA THR A 188 -18.17 16.90 -22.64
C THR A 188 -18.07 16.61 -21.15
N MET A 189 -18.66 17.48 -20.33
CA MET A 189 -18.47 17.50 -18.88
C MET A 189 -19.81 17.45 -18.16
N ILE A 190 -19.89 16.64 -17.10
CA ILE A 190 -21.00 16.58 -16.15
C ILE A 190 -20.46 16.96 -14.77
N THR A 191 -21.16 17.85 -14.08
CA THR A 191 -20.82 18.25 -12.72
C THR A 191 -22.01 18.03 -11.80
N ARG A 192 -21.72 17.64 -10.55
CA ARG A 192 -22.72 17.52 -9.48
C ARG A 192 -22.07 17.99 -8.19
N HIS A 193 -22.86 18.59 -7.30
CA HIS A 193 -22.43 19.01 -5.97
C HIS A 193 -23.48 18.63 -4.93
N ARG A 194 -23.11 18.69 -3.65
CA ARG A 194 -23.98 18.37 -2.52
C ARG A 194 -24.60 16.96 -2.57
N MET A 195 -23.93 16.02 -3.23
CA MET A 195 -24.40 14.63 -3.35
C MET A 195 -24.18 13.88 -2.03
N THR A 196 -25.14 13.08 -1.58
CA THR A 196 -24.89 12.05 -0.54
C THR A 196 -23.96 10.96 -1.07
N SER A 197 -23.44 10.09 -0.19
CA SER A 197 -22.65 8.92 -0.60
C SER A 197 -23.40 8.01 -1.59
N SER A 198 -24.71 7.79 -1.37
CA SER A 198 -25.53 6.96 -2.25
C SER A 198 -25.80 7.61 -3.61
N GLN A 199 -26.08 8.91 -3.62
CA GLN A 199 -26.24 9.69 -4.87
C GLN A 199 -24.94 9.72 -5.67
N TYR A 200 -23.80 9.98 -5.01
CA TYR A 200 -22.49 9.95 -5.64
C TYR A 200 -22.23 8.59 -6.31
N GLN A 201 -22.44 7.48 -5.58
CA GLN A 201 -22.18 6.14 -6.12
C GLN A 201 -23.12 5.80 -7.29
N SER A 202 -24.40 6.19 -7.21
CA SER A 202 -25.36 6.02 -8.30
C SER A 202 -24.93 6.78 -9.56
N TYR A 203 -24.59 8.08 -9.42
CA TYR A 203 -24.11 8.88 -10.54
C TYR A 203 -22.78 8.38 -11.10
N PHE A 204 -21.84 7.97 -10.25
CA PHE A 204 -20.59 7.38 -10.68
C PHE A 204 -20.83 6.17 -11.58
N ASN A 205 -21.73 5.26 -11.19
CA ASN A 205 -22.08 4.07 -11.97
C ASN A 205 -22.79 4.42 -13.28
N ILE A 206 -23.75 5.35 -13.25
CA ILE A 206 -24.48 5.81 -14.44
C ILE A 206 -23.52 6.44 -15.45
N TYR A 207 -22.66 7.35 -15.00
CA TYR A 207 -21.75 8.09 -15.88
C TYR A 207 -20.63 7.21 -16.42
N THR A 208 -20.10 6.29 -15.61
CA THR A 208 -19.12 5.29 -16.08
C THR A 208 -19.69 4.44 -17.22
N ARG A 209 -20.94 3.95 -17.09
CA ARG A 209 -21.62 3.19 -18.16
C ARG A 209 -21.87 4.01 -19.43
N ARG A 210 -21.95 5.34 -19.30
CA ARG A 210 -22.12 6.28 -20.43
C ARG A 210 -20.78 6.77 -21.02
N GLY A 211 -19.65 6.18 -20.60
CA GLY A 211 -18.32 6.54 -21.10
C GLY A 211 -17.74 7.84 -20.52
N TYR A 212 -18.29 8.32 -19.40
CA TYR A 212 -17.72 9.44 -18.66
C TYR A 212 -16.83 8.92 -17.54
N HIS A 213 -15.70 9.58 -17.33
CA HIS A 213 -14.76 9.26 -16.27
C HIS A 213 -14.66 10.40 -15.26
N LEU A 214 -14.61 10.04 -13.99
CA LEU A 214 -14.42 11.00 -12.90
C LEU A 214 -13.01 11.61 -13.00
N THR A 215 -12.94 12.95 -13.00
CA THR A 215 -11.67 13.70 -13.09
C THR A 215 -11.39 14.58 -11.90
N LEU A 216 -12.42 14.90 -11.12
CA LEU A 216 -12.30 15.57 -9.82
C LEU A 216 -13.38 15.04 -8.87
N VAL A 217 -13.00 14.82 -7.61
CA VAL A 217 -13.92 14.60 -6.49
C VAL A 217 -13.37 15.34 -5.29
N ASP A 218 -14.24 16.02 -4.56
CA ASP A 218 -13.94 16.56 -3.26
C ASP A 218 -15.06 16.20 -2.28
N GLY A 219 -14.66 15.67 -1.13
CA GLY A 219 -15.54 15.22 -0.06
C GLY A 219 -15.56 16.21 1.08
N TYR A 220 -16.70 16.36 1.73
CA TYR A 220 -16.86 17.22 2.89
C TYR A 220 -17.98 16.70 3.78
N GLN A 221 -18.08 17.21 5.01
CA GLN A 221 -19.24 16.92 5.86
C GLN A 221 -20.27 18.02 5.75
N LEU A 222 -21.54 17.66 5.67
CA LEU A 222 -22.68 18.56 5.89
C LEU A 222 -23.65 17.86 6.83
N ASP A 223 -23.96 18.51 7.95
CA ASP A 223 -24.90 17.99 8.96
C ASP A 223 -24.58 16.56 9.42
N GLY A 224 -23.31 16.34 9.81
CA GLY A 224 -22.83 15.04 10.29
C GLY A 224 -22.67 13.95 9.22
N SER A 225 -23.01 14.25 7.97
CA SER A 225 -22.99 13.28 6.88
C SER A 225 -22.02 13.67 5.77
N ALA A 226 -21.41 12.68 5.11
CA ALA A 226 -20.59 12.93 3.93
C ALA A 226 -21.41 13.56 2.79
N ARG A 227 -20.78 14.51 2.09
CA ARG A 227 -21.24 15.09 0.84
C ARG A 227 -20.08 15.16 -0.15
N TYR A 228 -20.41 15.19 -1.43
CA TYR A 228 -19.42 15.21 -2.51
C TYR A 228 -19.76 16.26 -3.56
N VAL A 229 -18.71 16.88 -4.10
CA VAL A 229 -18.72 17.59 -5.37
C VAL A 229 -17.80 16.86 -6.34
N ALA A 230 -18.20 16.77 -7.61
CA ALA A 230 -17.46 16.01 -8.60
C ALA A 230 -17.64 16.53 -10.03
N ILE A 231 -16.62 16.24 -10.84
CA ILE A 231 -16.55 16.52 -12.26
C ILE A 231 -16.28 15.20 -12.98
N TRP A 232 -17.11 14.89 -13.98
CA TRP A 232 -16.90 13.80 -14.92
C TRP A 232 -16.72 14.35 -16.32
N GLU A 233 -15.81 13.75 -17.09
CA GLU A 233 -15.51 14.13 -18.46
C GLU A 233 -15.52 12.90 -19.37
N ARG A 234 -15.97 13.07 -20.62
CA ARG A 234 -15.92 12.00 -21.63
C ARG A 234 -14.53 11.93 -22.26
N ILE A 235 -13.63 11.20 -21.62
CA ILE A 235 -12.21 11.08 -21.98
C ILE A 235 -11.72 9.63 -21.99
N GLY A 236 -10.66 9.33 -22.74
CA GLY A 236 -10.03 8.01 -22.72
C GLY A 236 -9.13 7.77 -21.49
N GLY A 237 -8.64 6.54 -21.35
CA GLY A 237 -7.68 6.11 -20.32
C GLY A 237 -8.34 5.43 -19.12
N ALA A 238 -7.78 4.30 -18.70
CA ALA A 238 -8.29 3.53 -17.58
C ALA A 238 -8.11 4.29 -16.27
N ARG A 239 -9.16 4.31 -15.44
CA ARG A 239 -9.17 4.99 -14.15
C ARG A 239 -9.81 4.12 -13.09
N SER A 240 -9.38 4.32 -11.85
CA SER A 240 -10.04 3.77 -10.67
C SER A 240 -10.39 4.91 -9.73
N ALA A 241 -11.54 4.84 -9.07
CA ALA A 241 -11.93 5.82 -8.06
C ALA A 241 -12.57 5.12 -6.87
N ARG A 242 -12.36 5.70 -5.69
CA ARG A 242 -12.94 5.27 -4.41
C ARG A 242 -13.27 6.51 -3.58
N HIS A 243 -14.26 6.41 -2.70
CA HIS A 243 -14.70 7.51 -1.84
C HIS A 243 -15.16 6.97 -0.49
N GLY A 244 -15.22 7.84 0.52
CA GLY A 244 -15.72 7.47 1.85
C GLY A 244 -14.79 6.56 2.65
N LEU A 245 -13.55 6.33 2.19
CA LEU A 245 -12.64 5.37 2.80
C LEU A 245 -12.09 5.91 4.12
N ILE A 246 -12.19 5.12 5.19
CA ILE A 246 -11.40 5.39 6.40
C ILE A 246 -9.91 5.14 6.13
N GLU A 247 -9.03 5.65 6.98
CA GLU A 247 -7.59 5.67 6.73
C GLU A 247 -6.95 4.31 6.36
N PRO A 248 -7.21 3.21 7.10
CA PRO A 248 -6.66 1.90 6.71
C PRO A 248 -7.13 1.44 5.33
N ASN A 249 -8.42 1.63 5.01
CA ASN A 249 -8.98 1.23 3.71
C ASN A 249 -8.47 2.14 2.58
N TYR A 250 -8.21 3.42 2.87
CA TYR A 250 -7.56 4.32 1.93
C TYR A 250 -6.14 3.88 1.62
N GLN A 251 -5.36 3.51 2.64
CA GLN A 251 -3.99 3.02 2.46
C GLN A 251 -3.99 1.72 1.64
N ALA A 252 -4.86 0.76 1.98
CA ALA A 252 -5.02 -0.47 1.22
C ALA A 252 -5.40 -0.21 -0.25
N ALA A 253 -6.36 0.70 -0.50
CA ALA A 253 -6.72 1.11 -1.86
C ALA A 253 -5.54 1.78 -2.58
N PHE A 254 -4.80 2.66 -1.92
CA PHE A 254 -3.63 3.32 -2.50
C PHE A 254 -2.56 2.31 -2.94
N ASP A 255 -2.23 1.36 -2.06
CA ASP A 255 -1.20 0.35 -2.33
C ASP A 255 -1.64 -0.61 -3.43
N ASN A 256 -2.89 -1.09 -3.39
CA ASN A 256 -3.46 -1.91 -4.46
C ASN A 256 -3.38 -1.22 -5.82
N GLN A 257 -3.69 0.07 -5.91
CA GLN A 257 -3.64 0.79 -7.19
C GLN A 257 -2.21 1.00 -7.69
N LYS A 258 -1.28 1.35 -6.79
CA LYS A 258 0.13 1.56 -7.12
C LYS A 258 0.74 0.32 -7.77
N TYR A 259 0.54 -0.85 -7.17
CA TYR A 259 1.11 -2.09 -7.69
C TYR A 259 0.36 -2.66 -8.90
N ARG A 260 -0.81 -2.11 -9.26
CA ARG A 260 -1.50 -2.40 -10.54
C ARG A 260 -1.08 -1.48 -11.68
N GLY A 261 -0.13 -0.56 -11.43
CA GLY A 261 0.32 0.41 -12.42
C GLY A 261 -0.54 1.68 -12.51
N TYR A 262 -1.38 1.94 -11.50
CA TYR A 262 -2.14 3.17 -11.41
C TYR A 262 -1.45 4.21 -10.53
N ASN A 263 -1.36 5.45 -11.01
CA ASN A 263 -0.85 6.57 -10.25
C ASN A 263 -2.00 7.38 -9.64
N LEU A 264 -1.86 7.75 -8.37
CA LEU A 264 -2.82 8.64 -7.72
C LEU A 264 -2.82 10.01 -8.43
N ASN A 265 -4.00 10.43 -8.86
CA ASN A 265 -4.20 11.65 -9.63
C ASN A 265 -4.94 12.74 -8.85
N ILE A 266 -5.97 12.35 -8.08
CA ILE A 266 -6.72 13.22 -7.16
C ILE A 266 -6.79 12.57 -5.78
N VAL A 267 -6.60 13.35 -4.73
CA VAL A 267 -6.89 12.98 -3.34
C VAL A 267 -7.74 14.06 -2.67
N SER A 268 -8.77 13.66 -1.93
CA SER A 268 -9.54 14.53 -1.06
C SER A 268 -9.60 13.90 0.32
N GLY A 269 -9.10 14.61 1.33
CA GLY A 269 -9.22 14.23 2.73
C GLY A 269 -10.29 15.08 3.39
N TYR A 270 -11.14 14.49 4.23
CA TYR A 270 -12.21 15.21 4.91
C TYR A 270 -12.65 14.51 6.18
N LEU A 271 -13.29 15.25 7.08
CA LEU A 271 -13.81 14.72 8.33
C LEU A 271 -15.32 14.45 8.21
N VAL A 272 -15.79 13.34 8.75
CA VAL A 272 -17.22 13.08 9.01
C VAL A 272 -17.37 12.62 10.46
N GLY A 273 -17.97 13.46 11.30
CA GLY A 273 -17.98 13.28 12.75
C GLY A 273 -16.56 13.41 13.30
N SER A 274 -16.05 12.34 13.91
CA SER A 274 -14.67 12.20 14.35
C SER A 274 -13.79 11.40 13.40
N THR A 275 -14.36 10.88 12.30
CA THR A 275 -13.69 9.94 11.41
C THR A 275 -13.12 10.67 10.19
N LYS A 276 -11.79 10.58 10.01
CA LYS A 276 -11.12 10.97 8.77
C LYS A 276 -11.54 10.03 7.65
N ARG A 277 -11.89 10.61 6.51
CA ARG A 277 -12.26 9.90 5.29
C ARG A 277 -11.49 10.44 4.10
N TYR A 278 -11.33 9.59 3.10
CA TYR A 278 -10.61 9.91 1.88
C TYR A 278 -11.42 9.52 0.64
N ALA A 279 -11.26 10.33 -0.41
CA ALA A 279 -11.62 9.98 -1.77
C ALA A 279 -10.38 10.09 -2.66
N GLY A 280 -10.28 9.19 -3.64
CA GLY A 280 -9.12 9.10 -4.52
C GLY A 280 -9.51 8.76 -5.94
N ILE A 281 -8.77 9.31 -6.90
CA ILE A 281 -8.83 8.95 -8.31
C ILE A 281 -7.44 8.55 -8.74
N TRP A 282 -7.30 7.36 -9.31
CA TRP A 282 -6.06 6.85 -9.87
C TRP A 282 -6.19 6.66 -11.38
N ILE A 283 -5.13 6.93 -12.12
CA ILE A 283 -5.08 6.80 -13.58
C ILE A 283 -4.05 5.73 -13.93
N ASN A 284 -4.41 4.79 -14.80
CA ASN A 284 -3.47 3.77 -15.28
C ASN A 284 -2.39 4.45 -16.12
N SER A 285 -1.13 4.30 -15.71
CA SER A 285 0.05 4.70 -16.46
C SER A 285 1.07 3.56 -16.57
N GLY A 286 0.66 2.35 -16.19
CA GLY A 286 1.50 1.19 -16.06
C GLY A 286 1.59 0.34 -17.32
N ILE A 287 2.31 -0.77 -17.19
CA ILE A 287 2.60 -1.74 -18.24
C ILE A 287 1.41 -2.64 -18.60
N TRP A 288 0.37 -2.68 -17.77
CA TRP A 288 -0.79 -3.52 -17.98
C TRP A 288 -1.90 -2.78 -18.71
N THR A 289 -2.40 -3.37 -19.79
CA THR A 289 -3.62 -2.88 -20.43
C THR A 289 -4.84 -3.12 -19.54
N THR A 290 -5.94 -2.41 -19.79
CA THR A 290 -7.22 -2.65 -19.12
C THR A 290 -7.66 -4.11 -19.25
N GLN A 291 -7.45 -4.72 -20.43
CA GLN A 291 -7.83 -6.11 -20.67
C GLN A 291 -7.02 -7.07 -19.80
N ASN A 292 -5.70 -6.87 -19.66
CA ASN A 292 -4.88 -7.71 -18.80
C ASN A 292 -5.28 -7.57 -17.32
N LEU A 293 -5.49 -6.34 -16.86
CA LEU A 293 -5.91 -6.08 -15.47
C LEU A 293 -7.26 -6.72 -15.16
N ASN A 294 -8.21 -6.67 -16.09
CA ASN A 294 -9.51 -7.29 -15.92
C ASN A 294 -9.39 -8.82 -15.87
N HIS A 295 -8.57 -9.42 -16.73
CA HIS A 295 -8.34 -10.87 -16.73
C HIS A 295 -7.72 -11.34 -15.40
N ILE A 296 -6.66 -10.68 -14.92
CA ILE A 296 -6.04 -11.01 -13.62
C ILE A 296 -7.08 -10.87 -12.50
N ASP A 297 -7.82 -9.76 -12.48
CA ASP A 297 -8.81 -9.47 -11.43
C ASP A 297 -9.97 -10.47 -11.41
N SER A 298 -10.50 -10.86 -12.57
CA SER A 298 -11.57 -11.87 -12.64
C SER A 298 -11.07 -13.25 -12.20
N THR A 299 -9.92 -13.70 -12.71
CA THR A 299 -9.38 -15.03 -12.38
C THR A 299 -9.17 -15.20 -10.88
N VAL A 300 -8.59 -14.21 -10.19
CA VAL A 300 -8.41 -14.30 -8.73
C VAL A 300 -9.74 -14.25 -7.98
N LYS A 301 -10.65 -13.35 -8.38
CA LYS A 301 -11.96 -13.22 -7.71
C LYS A 301 -12.81 -14.47 -7.87
N ASP A 302 -12.82 -15.06 -9.05
CA ASP A 302 -13.56 -16.29 -9.34
C ASP A 302 -13.00 -17.43 -8.49
N PHE A 303 -11.66 -17.61 -8.46
CA PHE A 303 -11.01 -18.58 -7.58
C PHE A 303 -11.37 -18.40 -6.10
N LEU A 304 -11.28 -17.17 -5.57
CA LEU A 304 -11.63 -16.90 -4.17
C LEU A 304 -13.11 -17.19 -3.88
N LYS A 305 -14.00 -16.81 -4.80
CA LYS A 305 -15.44 -17.03 -4.67
C LYS A 305 -15.81 -18.51 -4.71
N GLU A 306 -15.30 -19.24 -5.71
CA GLU A 306 -15.55 -20.68 -5.90
C GLU A 306 -15.09 -21.51 -4.70
N ASN A 307 -13.99 -21.10 -4.06
CA ASN A 307 -13.41 -21.79 -2.91
C ASN A 307 -13.83 -21.19 -1.56
N GLN A 308 -14.77 -20.23 -1.54
CA GLN A 308 -15.25 -19.55 -0.33
C GLN A 308 -14.12 -18.94 0.54
N ILE A 309 -13.06 -18.44 -0.10
CA ILE A 309 -11.92 -17.82 0.56
C ILE A 309 -12.22 -16.33 0.79
N PRO A 310 -12.22 -15.84 2.05
CA PRO A 310 -12.66 -14.48 2.37
C PRO A 310 -11.73 -13.38 1.83
N GLY A 311 -10.45 -13.71 1.66
CA GLY A 311 -9.47 -12.82 1.03
C GLY A 311 -8.14 -13.49 0.76
N GLY A 312 -7.33 -12.85 -0.08
CA GLY A 312 -6.00 -13.31 -0.46
C GLY A 312 -5.19 -12.20 -1.09
N SER A 313 -3.90 -12.45 -1.34
CA SER A 313 -3.02 -11.50 -2.03
C SER A 313 -2.29 -12.19 -3.18
N LEU A 314 -2.23 -11.52 -4.33
CA LEU A 314 -1.47 -11.96 -5.49
C LEU A 314 -0.31 -10.98 -5.74
N ALA A 315 0.87 -11.52 -5.96
CA ALA A 315 2.03 -10.80 -6.48
C ALA A 315 2.53 -11.51 -7.75
N ILE A 316 2.85 -10.74 -8.79
CA ILE A 316 3.47 -11.25 -10.02
C ILE A 316 4.81 -10.56 -10.20
N THR A 317 5.86 -11.36 -10.38
CA THR A 317 7.21 -10.88 -10.69
C THR A 317 7.62 -11.29 -12.08
N ARG A 318 8.32 -10.41 -12.81
CA ARG A 318 8.90 -10.71 -14.12
C ARG A 318 10.30 -10.11 -14.21
N HIS A 319 11.29 -10.91 -14.63
CA HIS A 319 12.70 -10.50 -14.71
C HIS A 319 13.20 -9.85 -13.41
N GLY A 320 12.93 -10.49 -12.27
CA GLY A 320 13.37 -10.02 -10.94
C GLY A 320 12.66 -8.76 -10.43
N LYS A 321 11.59 -8.28 -11.10
CA LYS A 321 10.84 -7.09 -10.69
C LYS A 321 9.40 -7.42 -10.37
N LEU A 322 8.88 -6.84 -9.28
CA LEU A 322 7.46 -6.85 -8.98
C LEU A 322 6.71 -6.03 -10.02
N VAL A 323 5.85 -6.68 -10.82
CA VAL A 323 5.10 -6.06 -11.91
C VAL A 323 3.61 -5.94 -11.60
N PHE A 324 3.11 -6.70 -10.63
CA PHE A 324 1.75 -6.63 -10.14
C PHE A 324 1.70 -7.02 -8.67
N ALA A 325 0.89 -6.33 -7.87
CA ALA A 325 0.48 -6.82 -6.56
C ALA A 325 -0.92 -6.30 -6.20
N GLN A 326 -1.77 -7.15 -5.64
CA GLN A 326 -3.11 -6.77 -5.22
C GLN A 326 -3.59 -7.70 -4.10
N GLY A 327 -4.17 -7.10 -3.05
CA GLY A 327 -5.02 -7.79 -2.08
C GLY A 327 -6.48 -7.83 -2.58
N TYR A 328 -7.14 -8.94 -2.30
CA TYR A 328 -8.51 -9.24 -2.70
C TYR A 328 -9.34 -9.67 -1.49
N GLY A 329 -10.61 -9.28 -1.49
CA GLY A 329 -11.55 -9.65 -0.43
C GLY A 329 -11.40 -8.80 0.85
N ASN A 330 -12.17 -9.19 1.86
CA ASN A 330 -12.17 -8.58 3.18
C ASN A 330 -11.80 -9.66 4.20
N VAL A 331 -10.79 -9.40 5.02
CA VAL A 331 -10.18 -10.43 5.89
C VAL A 331 -11.01 -10.77 7.14
N ASN A 332 -12.35 -10.73 7.06
CA ASN A 332 -13.28 -10.88 8.19
C ASN A 332 -13.05 -9.87 9.34
N THR A 333 -12.27 -8.82 9.12
CA THR A 333 -12.03 -7.74 10.10
C THR A 333 -12.62 -6.39 9.67
N GLY A 334 -13.37 -6.34 8.56
CA GLY A 334 -13.88 -5.08 7.98
C GLY A 334 -12.83 -4.28 7.21
N LEU A 335 -11.62 -4.82 7.04
CA LEU A 335 -10.53 -4.21 6.27
C LEU A 335 -10.36 -4.87 4.91
N ASP A 336 -10.22 -4.04 3.88
CA ASP A 336 -9.86 -4.53 2.55
C ASP A 336 -8.42 -5.07 2.58
N ALA A 337 -8.22 -6.26 1.99
CA ALA A 337 -6.88 -6.81 1.84
C ALA A 337 -6.01 -5.87 0.99
N SER A 338 -4.74 -5.73 1.37
CA SER A 338 -3.73 -4.99 0.65
C SER A 338 -2.52 -5.87 0.36
N PRO A 339 -1.61 -5.47 -0.55
CA PRO A 339 -0.40 -6.23 -0.83
C PRO A 339 0.57 -6.29 0.36
N SER A 340 0.37 -5.44 1.37
CA SER A 340 1.13 -5.44 2.62
C SER A 340 0.42 -6.16 3.75
N HIS A 341 -0.74 -6.76 3.51
CA HIS A 341 -1.44 -7.54 4.52
C HIS A 341 -0.63 -8.79 4.84
N LEU A 342 -0.39 -9.05 6.14
CA LEU A 342 0.38 -10.20 6.58
C LEU A 342 -0.51 -11.44 6.66
N TRP A 343 -0.04 -12.52 6.05
CA TRP A 343 -0.71 -13.81 6.06
C TRP A 343 0.15 -14.82 6.82
N ARG A 344 -0.48 -15.75 7.55
CA ARG A 344 0.23 -16.92 8.06
C ARG A 344 0.57 -17.84 6.87
N ILE A 345 1.85 -17.91 6.52
CA ILE A 345 2.33 -18.63 5.33
C ILE A 345 2.54 -20.13 5.52
N ALA A 346 2.25 -20.65 6.72
CA ALA A 346 2.35 -22.07 7.08
C ALA A 346 3.66 -22.72 6.58
N SER A 347 3.57 -23.83 5.84
CA SER A 347 4.70 -24.61 5.34
C SER A 347 5.66 -23.86 4.41
N ILE A 348 5.28 -22.69 3.87
CA ILE A 348 6.21 -21.81 3.13
C ILE A 348 7.31 -21.25 4.03
N SER A 349 7.18 -21.36 5.36
CA SER A 349 8.26 -21.08 6.31
C SER A 349 9.46 -22.03 6.16
N LYS A 350 9.26 -23.25 5.64
CA LYS A 350 10.32 -24.28 5.55
C LYS A 350 11.47 -23.90 4.61
N PRO A 351 11.22 -23.44 3.36
CA PRO A 351 12.29 -22.90 2.53
C PRO A 351 13.14 -21.82 3.23
N ILE A 352 12.55 -20.98 4.08
CA ILE A 352 13.28 -19.97 4.85
C ILE A 352 14.20 -20.64 5.88
N THR A 353 13.70 -21.63 6.62
CA THR A 353 14.53 -22.45 7.53
C THR A 353 15.65 -23.18 6.78
N GLY A 354 15.35 -23.74 5.60
CA GLY A 354 16.32 -24.42 4.75
C GLY A 354 17.46 -23.48 4.33
N VAL A 355 17.13 -22.27 3.86
CA VAL A 355 18.13 -21.24 3.54
C VAL A 355 18.94 -20.85 4.78
N ALA A 356 18.32 -20.76 5.96
CA ALA A 356 19.05 -20.47 7.20
C ALA A 356 20.07 -21.57 7.56
N ILE A 357 19.73 -22.85 7.35
CA ILE A 357 20.65 -23.98 7.53
C ILE A 357 21.76 -23.95 6.48
N MET A 358 21.42 -23.75 5.20
CA MET A 358 22.41 -23.63 4.13
C MET A 358 23.37 -22.47 4.39
N LYS A 359 22.90 -21.36 4.97
CA LYS A 359 23.76 -20.25 5.36
C LYS A 359 24.78 -20.64 6.42
N LEU A 360 24.39 -21.43 7.42
CA LEU A 360 25.33 -21.96 8.42
C LEU A 360 26.38 -22.89 7.78
N ILE A 361 25.99 -23.66 6.76
CA ILE A 361 26.90 -24.52 6.00
C ILE A 361 27.90 -23.68 5.18
N GLU A 362 27.43 -22.67 4.46
CA GLU A 362 28.29 -21.73 3.73
C GLU A 362 29.28 -21.01 4.65
N ASP A 363 28.86 -20.69 5.87
CA ASP A 363 29.70 -20.06 6.89
C ASP A 363 30.64 -21.07 7.59
N GLY A 364 30.64 -22.34 7.19
CA GLY A 364 31.50 -23.39 7.72
C GLY A 364 31.17 -23.84 9.15
N GLN A 365 29.99 -23.48 9.67
CA GLN A 365 29.60 -23.75 11.05
C GLN A 365 29.07 -25.18 11.26
N ILE A 366 28.43 -25.76 10.24
CA ILE A 366 27.91 -27.14 10.23
C ILE A 366 28.04 -27.75 8.84
N LYS A 367 27.84 -29.06 8.72
CA LYS A 367 27.79 -29.81 7.46
C LYS A 367 26.49 -30.60 7.34
N LEU A 368 26.10 -30.90 6.10
CA LEU A 368 24.94 -31.76 5.82
C LEU A 368 25.04 -33.15 6.46
N SER A 369 26.26 -33.68 6.59
CA SER A 369 26.56 -34.99 7.17
C SER A 369 26.60 -35.02 8.69
N ASP A 370 26.57 -33.87 9.36
CA ASP A 370 26.71 -33.82 10.81
C ASP A 370 25.55 -34.53 11.49
N ARG A 371 25.87 -35.29 12.55
CA ARG A 371 24.87 -35.96 13.38
C ARG A 371 24.09 -34.93 14.17
N VAL A 372 22.81 -35.21 14.37
CA VAL A 372 21.92 -34.29 15.10
C VAL A 372 21.95 -34.57 16.59
N PHE A 373 21.81 -35.83 16.99
CA PHE A 373 21.71 -36.28 18.37
C PHE A 373 22.92 -37.12 18.79
N GLY A 374 23.08 -37.30 20.10
CA GLY A 374 24.10 -38.12 20.72
C GLY A 374 25.37 -37.33 21.08
N PRO A 375 26.38 -37.98 21.69
CA PRO A 375 27.56 -37.30 22.22
C PRO A 375 28.33 -36.44 21.22
N ASN A 376 28.30 -36.84 19.94
CA ASN A 376 28.96 -36.13 18.83
C ASN A 376 27.99 -35.37 17.92
N GLY A 377 26.71 -35.30 18.30
CA GLY A 377 25.69 -34.59 17.54
C GLY A 377 25.65 -33.10 17.87
N ILE A 378 25.16 -32.27 16.95
CA ILE A 378 25.05 -30.81 17.14
C ILE A 378 24.23 -30.46 18.40
N LEU A 379 23.11 -31.17 18.61
CA LEU A 379 22.24 -30.98 19.78
C LEU A 379 22.67 -31.82 20.98
N GLY A 380 23.73 -32.62 20.85
CA GLY A 380 24.27 -33.43 21.94
C GLY A 380 23.22 -34.38 22.54
N ASN A 381 23.23 -34.43 23.88
CA ASN A 381 22.30 -35.20 24.71
C ASN A 381 21.23 -34.31 25.38
N GLU A 382 20.96 -33.12 24.83
CA GLU A 382 20.05 -32.13 25.44
C GLU A 382 18.59 -32.60 25.52
N TYR A 383 18.22 -33.53 24.64
CA TYR A 383 16.86 -34.05 24.52
C TYR A 383 16.77 -35.51 24.97
N ASN A 384 15.61 -35.91 25.47
CA ASN A 384 15.30 -37.25 25.99
C ASN A 384 16.36 -37.80 26.97
N ASN A 385 16.98 -36.93 27.76
CA ASN A 385 18.06 -37.27 28.70
C ASN A 385 19.24 -38.06 28.06
N GLY A 386 19.46 -37.89 26.75
CA GLY A 386 20.48 -38.63 26.01
C GLY A 386 20.11 -40.07 25.64
N GLU A 387 18.90 -40.52 25.94
CA GLU A 387 18.40 -41.84 25.54
C GLU A 387 17.92 -41.76 24.08
N TYR A 388 18.76 -42.17 23.15
CA TYR A 388 18.43 -42.21 21.72
C TYR A 388 18.47 -43.64 21.19
N SER A 389 17.49 -43.99 20.36
CA SER A 389 17.51 -45.20 19.54
C SER A 389 18.67 -45.19 18.55
N ALA A 390 19.03 -46.37 18.04
CA ALA A 390 20.05 -46.50 17.00
C ALA A 390 19.71 -45.66 15.75
N ARG A 391 18.43 -45.57 15.37
CA ARG A 391 18.01 -44.78 14.20
C ARG A 391 18.14 -43.28 14.46
N GLU A 392 17.79 -42.80 15.64
CA GLU A 392 17.92 -41.39 16.01
C GLU A 392 19.37 -40.91 15.99
N LEU A 393 20.31 -41.74 16.48
CA LEU A 393 21.74 -41.45 16.44
C LEU A 393 22.31 -41.35 15.01
N PHE A 394 21.64 -41.94 14.01
CA PHE A 394 22.02 -41.88 12.60
C PHE A 394 21.35 -40.73 11.83
N ILE A 395 20.53 -39.90 12.49
CA ILE A 395 19.94 -38.73 11.83
C ILE A 395 21.02 -37.68 11.58
N THR A 396 21.06 -37.15 10.35
CA THR A 396 21.94 -36.06 9.94
C THR A 396 21.12 -34.82 9.63
N VAL A 397 21.80 -33.67 9.49
CA VAL A 397 21.18 -32.43 9.02
C VAL A 397 20.48 -32.62 7.67
N LEU A 398 21.12 -33.37 6.75
CA LEU A 398 20.56 -33.69 5.43
C LEU A 398 19.21 -34.43 5.55
N HIS A 399 19.13 -35.45 6.42
CA HIS A 399 17.92 -36.24 6.59
C HIS A 399 16.73 -35.40 7.10
N LEU A 400 17.00 -34.37 7.91
CA LEU A 400 15.96 -33.44 8.35
C LEU A 400 15.48 -32.52 7.21
N LEU A 401 16.39 -31.98 6.40
CA LEU A 401 16.07 -31.12 5.24
C LEU A 401 15.26 -31.87 4.18
N GLU A 402 15.60 -33.13 3.93
CA GLU A 402 14.99 -33.97 2.90
C GLU A 402 13.74 -34.72 3.37
N HIS A 403 13.31 -34.52 4.62
CA HIS A 403 12.18 -35.25 5.20
C HIS A 403 12.38 -36.78 5.20
N THR A 404 13.60 -37.26 5.46
CA THR A 404 13.93 -38.69 5.50
C THR A 404 14.40 -39.18 6.88
N ALA A 405 14.26 -38.35 7.92
CA ALA A 405 14.77 -38.64 9.27
C ALA A 405 13.92 -39.61 10.10
N GLY A 406 12.59 -39.40 10.15
CA GLY A 406 11.71 -40.06 11.12
C GLY A 406 10.84 -41.17 10.56
N GLY A 407 11.01 -41.55 9.30
CA GLY A 407 10.13 -42.49 8.61
C GLY A 407 8.65 -42.08 8.71
N THR A 408 7.77 -43.05 8.89
CA THR A 408 6.32 -42.83 9.03
C THR A 408 5.88 -42.39 10.43
N THR A 409 6.75 -42.45 11.46
CA THR A 409 6.37 -42.11 12.84
C THR A 409 6.44 -40.61 13.12
N TRP A 410 7.20 -39.83 12.34
CA TRP A 410 7.26 -38.35 12.44
C TRP A 410 6.50 -37.62 11.32
N ASN A 411 5.65 -38.33 10.58
CA ASN A 411 4.92 -37.74 9.45
C ASN A 411 3.74 -36.87 9.89
N ASN A 412 3.15 -36.17 8.92
CA ASN A 412 1.97 -35.34 9.12
C ASN A 412 0.72 -35.90 8.38
N LYS A 413 0.61 -37.22 8.18
CA LYS A 413 -0.45 -37.84 7.36
C LYS A 413 -1.81 -37.88 8.08
N GLY A 414 -2.86 -37.32 7.52
CA GLY A 414 -4.20 -37.36 8.13
C GLY A 414 -5.07 -36.14 7.83
N GLY A 415 -4.49 -35.07 7.29
CA GLY A 415 -5.20 -33.87 6.82
C GLY A 415 -5.72 -32.95 7.93
N ASP A 416 -6.05 -33.50 9.10
CA ASP A 416 -6.51 -32.79 10.29
C ASP A 416 -5.39 -32.43 11.28
N GLY A 417 -4.15 -32.86 11.00
CA GLY A 417 -2.99 -32.65 11.87
C GLY A 417 -2.86 -33.64 13.03
N SER A 418 -3.79 -34.59 13.19
CA SER A 418 -3.82 -35.52 14.34
C SER A 418 -2.61 -36.44 14.44
N SER A 419 -1.95 -36.76 13.33
CA SER A 419 -0.74 -37.60 13.30
C SER A 419 0.56 -36.82 13.45
N ASP A 420 0.52 -35.51 13.21
CA ASP A 420 1.67 -34.62 13.25
C ASP A 420 2.06 -34.39 14.71
N PRO A 421 3.28 -34.81 15.12
CA PRO A 421 3.74 -34.61 16.48
C PRO A 421 3.62 -33.16 16.96
N MET A 422 3.76 -32.18 16.06
CA MET A 422 3.69 -30.75 16.39
C MET A 422 2.31 -30.29 16.89
N PHE A 423 1.24 -31.04 16.61
CA PHE A 423 -0.13 -30.68 17.01
C PHE A 423 -0.71 -31.55 18.13
N GLN A 424 0.00 -32.59 18.58
CA GLN A 424 -0.51 -33.48 19.63
C GLN A 424 -0.42 -32.88 21.04
N HIS A 425 0.57 -32.01 21.29
CA HIS A 425 0.78 -31.36 22.60
C HIS A 425 1.07 -29.86 22.43
N THR A 426 0.07 -29.09 22.00
CA THR A 426 0.22 -27.66 21.64
C THR A 426 0.59 -26.74 22.80
N THR A 427 0.49 -27.21 24.04
CA THR A 427 0.91 -26.49 25.24
C THR A 427 2.35 -26.76 25.66
N PHE A 428 3.02 -27.75 25.05
CA PHE A 428 4.41 -28.07 25.37
C PHE A 428 5.37 -26.99 24.85
N SER A 429 6.42 -26.73 25.62
CA SER A 429 7.61 -26.08 25.09
C SER A 429 8.26 -26.95 24.01
N HIS A 430 9.08 -26.36 23.13
CA HIS A 430 9.82 -27.14 22.13
C HIS A 430 10.64 -28.28 22.77
N LYS A 431 11.24 -28.07 23.95
CA LYS A 431 11.99 -29.13 24.64
C LYS A 431 11.10 -30.29 25.07
N GLN A 432 10.00 -30.00 25.77
CA GLN A 432 9.05 -31.02 26.22
C GLN A 432 8.49 -31.81 25.04
N LEU A 433 8.20 -31.14 23.93
CA LEU A 433 7.71 -31.79 22.71
C LEU A 433 8.76 -32.71 22.09
N ILE A 434 10.00 -32.24 21.92
CA ILE A 434 11.07 -33.05 21.35
C ILE A 434 11.38 -34.25 22.25
N ASP A 435 11.46 -34.05 23.57
CA ASP A 435 11.65 -35.13 24.54
C ASP A 435 10.54 -36.19 24.41
N TRP A 436 9.28 -35.76 24.34
CA TRP A 436 8.15 -36.68 24.19
C TRP A 436 8.20 -37.45 22.86
N VAL A 437 8.52 -36.79 21.74
CA VAL A 437 8.60 -37.47 20.43
C VAL A 437 9.71 -38.51 20.42
N LEU A 438 10.92 -38.15 20.85
CA LEU A 438 12.06 -39.07 20.88
C LEU A 438 11.81 -40.24 21.84
N LYS A 439 11.10 -40.01 22.96
CA LYS A 439 10.75 -41.06 23.92
C LYS A 439 9.68 -42.03 23.41
N THR A 440 8.71 -41.55 22.63
CA THR A 440 7.47 -42.31 22.35
C THR A 440 7.29 -42.68 20.88
N ARG A 441 8.09 -42.12 19.98
CA ARG A 441 7.94 -42.26 18.53
C ARG A 441 9.28 -42.46 17.85
N GLU A 442 9.92 -43.60 18.16
CA GLU A 442 11.13 -44.03 17.48
C GLU A 442 10.95 -43.98 15.94
N PRO A 443 11.94 -43.53 15.16
CA PRO A 443 11.88 -43.59 13.71
C PRO A 443 11.57 -45.00 13.21
N SER A 444 10.53 -45.16 12.39
CA SER A 444 10.11 -46.48 11.89
C SER A 444 11.06 -47.07 10.84
N HIS A 445 11.94 -46.24 10.27
CA HIS A 445 12.86 -46.61 9.20
C HIS A 445 14.22 -45.97 9.45
N TRP A 446 15.27 -46.51 8.84
CA TRP A 446 16.59 -45.91 8.88
C TRP A 446 16.57 -44.52 8.23
N PRO A 447 17.23 -43.51 8.81
CA PRO A 447 17.33 -42.19 8.20
C PRO A 447 17.88 -42.26 6.77
N GLY A 448 17.25 -41.54 5.84
CA GLY A 448 17.60 -41.55 4.42
C GLY A 448 16.90 -42.61 3.58
N SER A 449 16.22 -43.60 4.17
CA SER A 449 15.65 -44.72 3.40
C SER A 449 14.29 -44.42 2.78
N ILE A 450 13.47 -43.57 3.39
CA ILE A 450 12.14 -43.20 2.88
C ILE A 450 11.84 -41.73 3.09
N TYR A 451 11.13 -41.12 2.13
CA TYR A 451 10.58 -39.77 2.27
C TYR A 451 9.26 -39.79 3.05
N SER A 452 9.18 -38.94 4.08
CA SER A 452 7.93 -38.64 4.80
C SER A 452 7.92 -37.21 5.30
N TYR A 453 7.06 -36.38 4.70
CA TYR A 453 6.91 -34.97 5.06
C TYR A 453 6.68 -34.79 6.56
N SER A 454 7.54 -34.00 7.20
CA SER A 454 7.61 -33.86 8.66
C SER A 454 7.75 -32.40 9.08
N ASN A 455 6.81 -31.91 9.88
CA ASN A 455 6.94 -30.61 10.54
C ASN A 455 7.93 -30.68 11.70
N PHE A 456 7.92 -31.80 12.43
CA PHE A 456 8.83 -32.06 13.53
C PHE A 456 10.30 -32.00 13.11
N GLY A 457 10.67 -32.59 11.96
CA GLY A 457 12.04 -32.48 11.44
C GLY A 457 12.52 -31.03 11.24
N TYR A 458 11.64 -30.14 10.79
CA TYR A 458 11.95 -28.71 10.66
C TYR A 458 11.96 -27.96 12.00
N CYS A 459 11.23 -28.44 13.01
CA CYS A 459 11.37 -27.95 14.38
C CYS A 459 12.79 -28.20 14.90
N ILE A 460 13.34 -29.40 14.66
CA ILE A 460 14.71 -29.76 15.02
C ILE A 460 15.73 -28.90 14.28
N LEU A 461 15.56 -28.63 12.98
CA LEU A 461 16.42 -27.67 12.25
C LEU A 461 16.41 -26.28 12.89
N GLY A 462 15.24 -25.82 13.38
CA GLY A 462 15.15 -24.59 14.15
C GLY A 462 15.97 -24.62 15.44
N ARG A 463 16.07 -25.76 16.13
CA ARG A 463 16.91 -25.93 17.33
C ARG A 463 18.39 -25.96 16.98
N ILE A 464 18.77 -26.59 15.86
CA ILE A 464 20.15 -26.59 15.34
C ILE A 464 20.63 -25.15 15.11
N ILE A 465 19.80 -24.32 14.47
CA ILE A 465 20.12 -22.89 14.26
C ILE A 465 20.39 -22.20 15.61
N GLU A 466 19.52 -22.40 16.60
CA GLU A 466 19.69 -21.75 17.91
C GLU A 466 20.95 -22.24 18.64
N LYS A 467 21.21 -23.55 18.60
CA LYS A 467 22.36 -24.18 19.24
C LYS A 467 23.69 -23.70 18.67
N VAL A 468 23.79 -23.63 17.34
CA VAL A 468 25.01 -23.23 16.63
C VAL A 468 25.28 -21.73 16.78
N THR A 469 24.22 -20.91 16.75
CA THR A 469 24.35 -19.45 16.66
C THR A 469 24.27 -18.73 18.00
N GLY A 470 23.72 -19.37 19.03
CA GLY A 470 23.48 -18.76 20.34
C GLY A 470 22.36 -17.70 20.36
N VAL A 471 21.58 -17.55 19.28
CA VAL A 471 20.45 -16.62 19.19
C VAL A 471 19.16 -17.35 18.84
N THR A 472 18.00 -16.75 19.14
CA THR A 472 16.70 -17.36 18.80
C THR A 472 16.52 -17.52 17.29
N TYR A 473 15.76 -18.54 16.88
CA TYR A 473 15.47 -18.82 15.46
C TYR A 473 14.96 -17.59 14.72
N SER A 474 13.96 -16.89 15.30
CA SER A 474 13.36 -15.71 14.68
C SER A 474 14.34 -14.56 14.52
N LYS A 475 15.27 -14.37 15.47
CA LYS A 475 16.31 -13.34 15.39
C LYS A 475 17.32 -13.68 14.29
N TYR A 476 17.76 -14.93 14.21
CA TYR A 476 18.68 -15.38 13.17
C TYR A 476 18.05 -15.22 11.78
N VAL A 477 16.84 -15.75 11.57
CA VAL A 477 16.14 -15.64 10.28
C VAL A 477 15.91 -14.18 9.89
N ARG A 478 15.46 -13.33 10.81
CA ARG A 478 15.26 -11.90 10.52
C ARG A 478 16.55 -11.24 10.05
N THR A 479 17.62 -11.38 10.83
CA THR A 479 18.86 -10.61 10.62
C THR A 479 19.76 -11.16 9.52
N LYS A 480 19.76 -12.49 9.31
CA LYS A 480 20.65 -13.14 8.34
C LYS A 480 19.97 -13.45 7.02
N ILE A 481 18.63 -13.58 6.99
CA ILE A 481 17.89 -13.95 5.77
C ILE A 481 16.98 -12.81 5.32
N MET A 482 16.06 -12.35 6.16
CA MET A 482 14.98 -11.44 5.74
C MET A 482 15.45 -10.00 5.50
N GLU A 483 16.24 -9.43 6.41
CA GLU A 483 16.78 -8.06 6.29
C GLU A 483 17.71 -7.89 5.08
N PRO A 484 18.70 -8.78 4.81
CA PRO A 484 19.50 -8.70 3.59
C PRO A 484 18.67 -8.82 2.31
N ALA A 485 17.58 -9.59 2.35
CA ALA A 485 16.63 -9.72 1.25
C ALA A 485 15.63 -8.54 1.14
N LYS A 486 15.68 -7.55 2.06
CA LYS A 486 14.76 -6.41 2.16
C LYS A 486 13.29 -6.85 2.32
N ALA A 487 13.08 -7.96 3.01
CA ALA A 487 11.77 -8.49 3.38
C ALA A 487 11.46 -8.12 4.84
N GLU A 488 11.22 -6.84 5.08
CA GLU A 488 11.18 -6.25 6.44
C GLU A 488 9.83 -6.38 7.17
N ASN A 489 8.74 -6.65 6.44
CA ASN A 489 7.37 -6.67 6.96
C ASN A 489 6.83 -8.08 7.21
#